data_AF-A0A6L7WHJ7-F1
#
_entry.id   AF-A0A6L7WHJ7-F1
#
_cell.length_a   1.000
_cell.length_b   1.000
_cell.length_c   1.000
_cell.angle_alpha   90.00
_cell.angle_beta   90.00
_cell.angle_gamma   90.00
#
_symmetry.space_group_name_H-M   'P 1'
#
loop_
_entity.id
_entity.type
_entity.pdbx_description
1 polymer ?
#
loop_
_entity_poly.entity_id
_entity_poly.type
_entity_poly.pdbx_seq_one_letter_code
_entity_poly.pdbx_strand_id
1 'polypeptide(L)'
;MTTGDAALERRLFPGGSPASDERTTQSLLDQYRLLVESSERVVARRQTANTFFLSINSALLIFAGVLLREGDAFALVGGAATAGLGLMGFFICFVWWRMVTSFRQLNTAKFQIIHLLERYLPAAVFEAEWSALGEGHDPSLYRPFTRLETRIPVALMALYGVAALIGVLMALASGLR
;
A
#
# COMPACT_ATOMS: atom_id res chain seq x y z
N MET A 1 -26.07 -4.82 -9.45
CA MET A 1 -25.10 -4.29 -10.43
C MET A 1 -25.15 -2.78 -10.39
N THR A 2 -24.06 -2.13 -9.97
CA THR A 2 -24.01 -0.66 -9.89
C THR A 2 -23.86 -0.06 -11.29
N THR A 3 -24.19 1.22 -11.47
CA THR A 3 -23.98 1.94 -12.74
C THR A 3 -22.51 1.91 -13.20
N GLY A 4 -21.58 1.82 -12.24
CA GLY A 4 -20.14 1.65 -12.49
C GLY A 4 -19.80 0.29 -13.11
N ASP A 5 -20.39 -0.79 -12.59
CA ASP A 5 -20.13 -2.16 -13.08
C ASP A 5 -20.57 -2.32 -14.54
N ALA A 6 -21.70 -1.72 -14.93
CA ALA A 6 -22.20 -1.77 -16.30
C ALA A 6 -21.31 -1.01 -17.29
N ALA A 7 -20.72 0.11 -16.86
CA ALA A 7 -19.77 0.84 -17.69
C ALA A 7 -18.44 0.08 -17.82
N LEU A 8 -17.98 -0.57 -16.75
CA LEU A 8 -16.77 -1.38 -16.75
C LEU A 8 -16.93 -2.63 -17.62
N GLU A 9 -18.06 -3.32 -17.50
CA GLU A 9 -18.36 -4.52 -18.30
C GLU A 9 -18.39 -4.22 -19.81
N ARG A 10 -18.96 -3.07 -20.21
CA ARG A 10 -18.90 -2.61 -21.62
C ARG A 10 -17.46 -2.35 -22.11
N ARG A 11 -16.55 -1.94 -21.23
CA ARG A 11 -15.12 -1.76 -21.58
C ARG A 11 -14.37 -3.08 -21.63
N LEU A 12 -14.75 -4.03 -20.78
CA LEU A 12 -14.18 -5.38 -20.75
C LEU A 12 -14.56 -6.17 -22.00
N PHE A 13 -15.81 -6.03 -22.45
CA PHE A 13 -16.36 -6.71 -23.62
C PHE A 13 -16.82 -5.71 -24.69
N PRO A 14 -15.89 -5.09 -25.43
CA PRO A 14 -16.24 -4.06 -26.43
C PRO A 14 -17.06 -4.61 -27.60
N GLY A 15 -16.99 -5.92 -27.87
CA GLY A 15 -17.79 -6.62 -28.88
C GLY A 15 -19.17 -7.10 -28.40
N GLY A 16 -19.55 -6.78 -27.16
CA GLY A 16 -20.74 -7.36 -26.51
C GLY A 16 -20.44 -8.64 -25.75
N SER A 17 -21.47 -9.25 -25.15
CA SER A 17 -21.32 -10.44 -24.30
C SER A 17 -20.64 -11.59 -25.07
N PRO A 18 -19.66 -12.27 -24.46
CA PRO A 18 -18.98 -13.39 -25.07
C PRO A 18 -19.94 -14.54 -25.35
N ALA A 19 -19.66 -15.30 -26.42
CA ALA A 19 -20.41 -16.51 -26.75
C ALA A 19 -20.21 -17.60 -25.68
N SER A 20 -21.21 -18.43 -25.48
CA SER A 20 -21.21 -19.53 -24.49
C SER A 20 -20.61 -20.83 -25.04
N ASP A 21 -19.73 -20.76 -26.02
CA ASP A 21 -19.04 -21.93 -26.59
C ASP A 21 -17.73 -22.23 -25.85
N GLU A 22 -17.24 -23.45 -26.04
CA GLU A 22 -16.05 -23.96 -25.37
C GLU A 22 -14.79 -23.16 -25.71
N ARG A 23 -14.66 -22.70 -26.95
CA ARG A 23 -13.48 -21.93 -27.39
C ARG A 23 -13.44 -20.55 -26.76
N THR A 24 -14.58 -19.86 -26.70
CA THR A 24 -14.68 -18.57 -26.00
C THR A 24 -14.45 -18.76 -24.50
N THR A 25 -15.04 -19.78 -23.89
CA THR A 25 -14.83 -20.09 -22.45
C THR A 25 -13.36 -20.32 -22.15
N GLN A 26 -12.65 -21.10 -22.97
CA GLN A 26 -11.21 -21.34 -22.81
C GLN A 26 -10.40 -20.04 -22.95
N SER A 27 -10.74 -19.18 -23.92
CA SER A 27 -10.05 -17.89 -24.08
C SER A 27 -10.27 -16.94 -22.89
N LEU A 28 -11.47 -16.94 -22.30
CA LEU A 28 -11.76 -16.19 -21.08
C LEU A 28 -11.01 -16.76 -19.88
N LEU A 29 -10.92 -18.09 -19.77
CA LEU A 29 -10.15 -18.75 -18.72
C LEU A 29 -8.66 -18.41 -18.79
N ASP A 30 -8.08 -18.33 -19.99
CA ASP A 30 -6.70 -17.93 -20.19
C ASP A 30 -6.46 -16.46 -19.76
N GLN A 31 -7.37 -15.55 -20.13
CA GLN A 31 -7.31 -14.14 -19.68
C GLN A 31 -7.46 -14.01 -18.16
N TYR A 32 -8.41 -14.76 -17.59
CA TYR A 32 -8.63 -14.83 -16.15
C TYR A 32 -7.37 -15.31 -15.43
N ARG A 33 -6.74 -16.39 -15.89
CA ARG A 33 -5.49 -16.91 -15.32
C ARG A 33 -4.37 -15.87 -15.37
N LEU A 34 -4.16 -15.23 -16.52
CA LEU A 34 -3.15 -14.17 -16.66
C LEU A 34 -3.42 -12.99 -15.72
N LEU A 35 -4.69 -12.63 -15.53
CA LEU A 35 -5.08 -11.55 -14.63
C LEU A 35 -4.84 -11.92 -13.17
N VAL A 36 -5.19 -13.13 -12.75
CA VAL A 36 -4.93 -13.67 -11.41
C VAL A 36 -3.43 -13.72 -11.12
N GLU A 37 -2.62 -14.28 -12.03
CA GLU A 37 -1.15 -14.29 -11.89
C GLU A 37 -0.59 -12.86 -11.79
N SER A 38 -1.15 -11.91 -12.55
CA SER A 38 -0.74 -10.51 -12.44
C SER A 38 -1.12 -9.86 -11.10
N SER A 39 -2.23 -10.28 -10.48
CA SER A 39 -2.69 -9.87 -9.15
C SER A 39 -1.73 -10.39 -8.07
N GLU A 40 -1.37 -11.67 -8.14
CA GLU A 40 -0.38 -12.26 -7.23
C GLU A 40 0.98 -11.57 -7.31
N ARG A 41 1.44 -11.23 -8.52
CA ARG A 41 2.68 -10.44 -8.71
C ARG A 41 2.59 -9.06 -8.07
N VAL A 42 1.43 -8.41 -8.06
CA VAL A 42 1.22 -7.13 -7.36
C VAL A 42 1.33 -7.32 -5.84
N VAL A 43 0.75 -8.39 -5.30
CA VAL A 43 0.86 -8.74 -3.87
C VAL A 43 2.31 -9.00 -3.48
N ALA A 44 3.06 -9.79 -4.27
CA ALA A 44 4.48 -10.04 -4.04
C ALA A 44 5.31 -8.75 -4.06
N ARG A 45 5.09 -7.86 -5.06
CA ARG A 45 5.75 -6.55 -5.13
C ARG A 45 5.47 -5.69 -3.89
N ARG A 46 4.24 -5.72 -3.36
CA ARG A 46 3.89 -5.02 -2.13
C ARG A 46 4.68 -5.52 -0.92
N GLN A 47 4.82 -6.85 -0.78
CA GLN A 47 5.62 -7.44 0.29
C GLN A 47 7.09 -7.04 0.18
N THR A 48 7.69 -7.09 -1.02
CA THR A 48 9.07 -6.64 -1.24
C THR A 48 9.24 -5.16 -0.90
N ALA A 49 8.31 -4.30 -1.32
CA ALA A 49 8.35 -2.87 -0.99
C ALA A 49 8.27 -2.63 0.52
N ASN A 50 7.38 -3.34 1.23
CA ASN A 50 7.26 -3.23 2.68
C ASN A 50 8.56 -3.60 3.40
N THR A 51 9.20 -4.71 3.01
CA THR A 51 10.49 -5.12 3.59
C THR A 51 11.58 -4.09 3.31
N PHE A 52 11.64 -3.55 2.09
CA PHE A 52 12.59 -2.50 1.73
C PHE A 52 12.45 -1.25 2.61
N PHE A 53 11.23 -0.72 2.75
CA PHE A 53 11.00 0.46 3.60
C PHE A 53 11.25 0.19 5.07
N LEU A 54 10.94 -1.02 5.56
CA LEU A 54 11.22 -1.39 6.95
C LEU A 54 12.74 -1.42 7.22
N SER A 55 13.54 -1.90 6.27
CA SER A 55 15.00 -1.89 6.37
C SER A 55 15.57 -0.48 6.39
N ILE A 56 15.12 0.40 5.50
CA ILE A 56 15.57 1.81 5.49
C ILE A 56 15.20 2.51 6.79
N ASN A 57 13.97 2.31 7.29
CA ASN A 57 13.54 2.92 8.53
C ASN A 57 14.30 2.39 9.74
N SER A 58 14.60 1.08 9.78
CA SER A 58 15.46 0.51 10.82
C SER A 58 16.84 1.16 10.83
N ALA A 59 17.46 1.35 9.65
CA ALA A 59 18.76 2.01 9.54
C ALA A 59 18.70 3.48 9.97
N LEU A 60 17.66 4.22 9.59
CA LEU A 60 17.45 5.61 10.01
C LEU A 60 17.27 5.76 11.51
N LEU A 61 16.52 4.85 12.15
CA LEU A 61 16.32 4.87 13.61
C LEU A 61 17.62 4.56 14.36
N ILE A 62 18.42 3.62 13.87
CA ILE A 62 19.76 3.35 14.43
C ILE A 62 20.64 4.60 14.32
N PHE A 63 20.68 5.21 13.14
CA PHE A 63 21.46 6.43 12.90
C PHE A 63 20.99 7.60 13.79
N ALA A 64 19.67 7.80 13.92
CA ALA A 64 19.10 8.80 14.82
C ALA A 64 19.50 8.55 16.29
N GLY A 65 19.49 7.29 16.72
CA GLY A 65 19.92 6.90 18.07
C GLY A 65 21.39 7.22 18.34
N VAL A 66 22.27 7.10 17.34
CA VAL A 66 23.68 7.50 17.45
C VAL A 66 23.79 9.03 17.57
N LEU A 67 23.11 9.80 16.71
CA LEU A 67 23.14 11.27 16.76
C LEU A 67 22.70 11.82 18.12
N LEU A 68 21.69 11.22 18.74
CA LEU A 68 21.19 11.65 20.05
C LEU A 68 22.22 11.46 21.18
N ARG A 69 23.17 10.52 21.05
CA ARG A 69 24.18 10.25 22.08
C ARG A 69 25.34 11.23 22.06
N GLU A 70 25.61 11.86 20.93
CA GLU A 70 26.74 12.78 20.74
C GLU A 70 26.35 14.26 20.90
N GLY A 71 25.10 14.55 21.30
CA GLY A 71 24.45 15.86 21.21
C GLY A 71 25.01 17.01 22.06
N ASP A 72 25.97 16.76 22.96
CA ASP A 72 26.53 17.81 23.82
C ASP A 72 27.61 18.67 23.14
N ALA A 73 28.16 18.25 21.99
CA ALA A 73 29.31 18.94 21.39
C ALA A 73 28.95 20.18 20.56
N PHE A 74 27.77 20.23 19.91
CA PHE A 74 27.35 21.35 19.04
C PHE A 74 25.82 21.47 18.97
N ALA A 75 25.20 22.24 19.86
CA ALA A 75 23.73 22.32 19.99
C ALA A 75 23.00 22.77 18.70
N LEU A 76 23.55 23.74 17.95
CA LEU A 76 22.94 24.21 16.69
C LEU A 76 23.03 23.17 15.57
N VAL A 77 24.23 22.57 15.40
CA VAL A 77 24.48 21.55 14.37
C VAL A 77 23.71 20.27 14.66
N GLY A 78 23.65 19.86 15.94
CA GLY A 78 22.85 18.73 16.40
C GLY A 78 21.37 18.94 16.14
N GLY A 79 20.81 20.10 16.51
CA GLY A 79 19.42 20.44 16.25
C GLY A 79 19.06 20.41 14.76
N ALA A 80 19.89 21.04 13.91
CA ALA A 80 19.69 21.03 12.47
C ALA A 80 19.80 19.62 11.85
N ALA A 81 20.76 18.81 12.32
CA ALA A 81 20.91 17.42 11.86
C ALA A 81 19.72 16.54 12.28
N THR A 82 19.23 16.67 13.51
CA THR A 82 18.02 15.99 13.97
C THR A 82 16.79 16.43 13.17
N ALA A 83 16.66 17.73 12.90
CA ALA A 83 15.57 18.26 12.07
C ALA A 83 15.59 17.67 10.65
N GLY A 84 16.77 17.66 10.01
CA GLY A 84 16.96 17.10 8.68
C GLY A 84 16.66 15.60 8.61
N LEU A 85 17.12 14.83 9.60
CA LEU A 85 16.84 13.40 9.71
C LEU A 85 15.35 13.14 9.86
N GLY A 86 14.67 13.89 10.75
CA GLY A 86 13.23 13.80 10.93
C GLY A 86 12.47 14.09 9.64
N LEU A 87 12.80 15.16 8.92
CA LEU A 87 12.15 15.47 7.63
C LEU A 87 12.38 14.37 6.58
N MET A 88 13.59 13.82 6.50
CA MET A 88 13.91 12.72 5.59
C MET A 88 13.13 11.44 5.92
N GLY A 89 13.10 11.04 7.20
CA GLY A 89 12.33 9.89 7.65
C GLY A 89 10.83 10.05 7.43
N PHE A 90 10.30 11.25 7.68
CA PHE A 90 8.90 11.58 7.39
C PHE A 90 8.58 11.39 5.91
N PHE A 91 9.41 11.95 5.02
CA PHE A 91 9.20 11.84 3.57
C PHE A 91 9.26 10.39 3.09
N ILE A 92 10.23 9.61 3.57
CA ILE A 92 10.35 8.18 3.24
C ILE A 92 9.09 7.42 3.66
N CYS A 93 8.57 7.69 4.86
CA CYS A 93 7.34 7.04 5.34
C CYS A 93 6.09 7.48 4.57
N PHE A 94 6.04 8.74 4.13
CA PHE A 94 4.98 9.23 3.23
C PHE A 94 4.99 8.49 1.90
N VAL A 95 6.17 8.33 1.27
CA VAL A 95 6.32 7.57 0.03
C VAL A 95 5.91 6.10 0.24
N TRP A 96 6.31 5.49 1.36
CA TRP A 96 5.91 4.13 1.72
C TRP A 96 4.38 4.00 1.80
N TRP A 97 3.72 4.89 2.55
CA TRP A 97 2.27 4.89 2.69
C TRP A 97 1.55 5.05 1.35
N ARG A 98 2.04 5.96 0.48
CA ARG A 98 1.51 6.16 -0.88
C ARG A 98 1.65 4.90 -1.72
N MET A 99 2.79 4.23 -1.65
CA MET A 99 3.06 3.03 -2.45
C MET A 99 2.16 1.86 -2.05
N VAL A 100 2.01 1.58 -0.74
CA VAL A 100 1.09 0.54 -0.23
C VAL A 100 -0.35 0.83 -0.65
N THR A 101 -0.77 2.10 -0.55
CA THR A 101 -2.12 2.52 -0.95
C THR A 101 -2.36 2.29 -2.45
N SER A 102 -1.37 2.62 -3.29
CA SER A 102 -1.44 2.40 -4.74
C SER A 102 -1.59 0.91 -5.08
N PHE A 103 -0.80 0.03 -4.45
CA PHE A 103 -0.93 -1.41 -4.66
C PHE A 103 -2.31 -1.93 -4.28
N ARG A 104 -2.88 -1.46 -3.17
CA ARG A 104 -4.24 -1.82 -2.76
C ARG A 104 -5.26 -1.41 -3.82
N GLN A 105 -5.20 -0.15 -4.28
CA GLN A 105 -6.14 0.38 -5.27
C GLN A 105 -6.07 -0.41 -6.59
N LEU A 106 -4.86 -0.70 -7.06
CA LEU A 106 -4.66 -1.49 -8.27
C LEU A 106 -5.23 -2.91 -8.12
N ASN A 107 -5.00 -3.55 -6.97
CA ASN A 107 -5.51 -4.89 -6.74
C ASN A 107 -7.04 -4.91 -6.65
N THR A 108 -7.64 -3.94 -5.95
CA THR A 108 -9.11 -3.79 -5.91
C THR A 108 -9.70 -3.67 -7.32
N ALA A 109 -9.10 -2.84 -8.19
CA ALA A 109 -9.55 -2.73 -9.58
C ALA A 109 -9.39 -4.03 -10.39
N LYS A 110 -8.30 -4.78 -10.17
CA LYS A 110 -8.10 -6.09 -10.80
C LYS A 110 -9.17 -7.09 -10.37
N PHE A 111 -9.49 -7.17 -9.07
CA PHE A 111 -10.52 -8.07 -8.56
C PHE A 111 -11.90 -7.75 -9.10
N GLN A 112 -12.25 -6.47 -9.29
CA GLN A 112 -13.49 -6.10 -9.98
C GLN A 112 -13.58 -6.71 -11.40
N ILE A 113 -12.48 -6.72 -12.15
CA ILE A 113 -12.44 -7.33 -13.48
C ILE A 113 -12.48 -8.86 -13.39
N ILE A 114 -11.79 -9.46 -12.42
CA ILE A 114 -11.84 -10.91 -12.16
C ILE A 114 -13.29 -11.34 -11.91
N HIS A 115 -14.02 -10.68 -11.01
CA HIS A 115 -15.41 -11.00 -10.71
C HIS A 115 -16.34 -10.80 -11.92
N LEU A 116 -16.07 -9.81 -12.78
CA LEU A 116 -16.82 -9.64 -14.03
C LEU A 116 -16.56 -10.79 -15.02
N LEU A 117 -15.31 -11.24 -15.15
CA LEU A 117 -14.96 -12.41 -15.97
C LEU A 117 -15.63 -13.68 -15.45
N GLU A 118 -15.68 -13.85 -14.13
CA GLU A 118 -16.28 -15.02 -13.47
C GLU A 118 -17.76 -15.24 -13.79
N ARG A 119 -18.51 -14.19 -14.18
CA ARG A 119 -19.90 -14.32 -14.65
C ARG A 119 -20.05 -15.15 -15.92
N TYR A 120 -18.97 -15.28 -16.68
CA TYR A 120 -18.92 -16.01 -17.95
C TYR A 120 -18.12 -17.31 -17.85
N LEU A 121 -17.58 -17.62 -16.66
CA LEU A 121 -16.87 -18.86 -16.39
C LEU A 121 -17.78 -19.86 -15.67
N PRO A 122 -17.48 -21.17 -15.72
CA PRO A 122 -18.28 -22.19 -15.05
C PRO A 122 -18.37 -22.05 -13.53
N ALA A 123 -17.37 -21.39 -12.91
CA ALA A 123 -17.32 -21.15 -11.47
C ALA A 123 -16.74 -19.76 -11.17
N ALA A 124 -17.34 -19.10 -10.19
CA ALA A 124 -16.93 -17.79 -9.69
C ALA A 124 -16.21 -17.94 -8.35
N VAL A 125 -14.97 -18.44 -8.40
CA VAL A 125 -14.23 -18.87 -7.20
C VAL A 125 -13.88 -17.68 -6.31
N PHE A 126 -13.39 -16.57 -6.89
CA PHE A 126 -13.05 -15.39 -6.13
C PHE A 126 -14.28 -14.61 -5.66
N GLU A 127 -15.37 -14.56 -6.43
CA GLU A 127 -16.63 -13.99 -5.96
C GLU A 127 -17.15 -14.75 -4.73
N ALA A 128 -17.13 -16.09 -4.78
CA ALA A 128 -17.51 -16.94 -3.66
C ALA A 128 -16.59 -16.73 -2.45
N GLU A 129 -15.27 -16.61 -2.66
CA GLU A 129 -14.31 -16.26 -1.61
C GLU A 129 -14.63 -14.90 -0.99
N TRP A 130 -14.88 -13.88 -1.81
CA TRP A 130 -15.18 -12.53 -1.34
C TRP A 130 -16.47 -12.49 -0.51
N SER A 131 -17.50 -13.22 -0.93
CA SER A 131 -18.75 -13.37 -0.18
C SER A 131 -18.54 -14.10 1.14
N ALA A 132 -17.74 -15.17 1.15
CA ALA A 132 -17.38 -15.90 2.39
C ALA A 132 -16.59 -15.03 3.39
N LEU A 133 -15.82 -14.04 2.89
CA LEU A 133 -15.11 -13.06 3.72
C LEU A 133 -16.01 -11.89 4.17
N GLY A 134 -17.31 -11.94 3.90
CA GLY A 134 -18.30 -10.94 4.32
C GLY A 134 -18.23 -9.64 3.53
N GLU A 135 -17.67 -9.67 2.31
CA GLU A 135 -17.66 -8.56 1.35
C GLU A 135 -17.11 -7.24 1.90
N GLY A 136 -16.26 -7.33 2.93
CA GLY A 136 -15.69 -6.17 3.63
C GLY A 136 -16.67 -5.46 4.60
N HIS A 137 -17.89 -5.96 4.76
CA HIS A 137 -18.89 -5.44 5.71
C HIS A 137 -18.73 -6.03 7.11
N ASP A 138 -18.21 -7.25 7.24
CA ASP A 138 -18.03 -7.92 8.51
C ASP A 138 -16.55 -8.03 8.93
N PRO A 139 -16.06 -7.18 9.85
CA PRO A 139 -14.68 -7.22 10.34
C PRO A 139 -14.40 -8.39 11.30
N SER A 140 -15.41 -9.20 11.67
CA SER A 140 -15.23 -10.45 12.41
C SER A 140 -14.84 -11.60 11.48
N LEU A 141 -15.32 -11.58 10.23
CA LEU A 141 -14.97 -12.57 9.20
C LEU A 141 -13.60 -12.28 8.59
N TYR A 142 -13.32 -11.02 8.22
CA TYR A 142 -12.04 -10.68 7.61
C TYR A 142 -11.55 -9.28 7.95
N ARG A 143 -10.28 -9.19 8.34
CA ARG A 143 -9.57 -7.93 8.51
C ARG A 143 -8.47 -7.81 7.47
N PRO A 144 -8.62 -6.92 6.46
CA PRO A 144 -7.61 -6.75 5.43
C PRO A 144 -6.26 -6.38 6.05
N PHE A 145 -5.24 -7.17 5.71
CA PHE A 145 -3.86 -6.99 6.18
C PHE A 145 -3.32 -5.58 5.87
N THR A 146 -3.80 -4.96 4.78
CA THR A 146 -3.44 -3.60 4.37
C THR A 146 -3.76 -2.53 5.42
N ARG A 147 -4.70 -2.78 6.35
CA ARG A 147 -4.94 -1.86 7.48
C ARG A 147 -3.72 -1.74 8.38
N LEU A 148 -2.98 -2.82 8.59
CA LEU A 148 -1.75 -2.80 9.40
C LEU A 148 -0.58 -2.21 8.61
N GLU A 149 -0.42 -2.62 7.35
CA GLU A 149 0.65 -2.11 6.48
C GLU A 149 0.60 -0.60 6.26
N THR A 150 -0.60 0.01 6.28
CA THR A 150 -0.75 1.47 6.14
C THR A 150 -0.56 2.22 7.46
N ARG A 151 -0.80 1.58 8.62
CA ARG A 151 -0.63 2.22 9.94
C ARG A 151 0.82 2.36 10.36
N ILE A 152 1.67 1.39 10.02
CA ILE A 152 3.11 1.42 10.35
C ILE A 152 3.81 2.69 9.80
N PRO A 153 3.73 3.02 8.49
CA PRO A 153 4.33 4.24 7.97
C PRO A 153 3.70 5.51 8.57
N VAL A 154 2.41 5.50 8.92
CA VAL A 154 1.78 6.65 9.60
C VAL A 154 2.33 6.87 11.00
N ALA A 155 2.54 5.80 11.78
CA ALA A 155 3.16 5.88 13.09
C ALA A 155 4.61 6.40 13.00
N LEU A 156 5.37 5.93 12.02
CA LEU A 156 6.73 6.41 11.78
C LEU A 156 6.75 7.86 11.28
N MET A 157 5.83 8.27 10.40
CA MET A 157 5.67 9.69 10.03
C MET A 157 5.47 10.56 11.27
N ALA A 158 4.59 10.16 12.19
CA ALA A 158 4.37 10.91 13.43
C ALA A 158 5.65 10.99 14.27
N LEU A 159 6.37 9.87 14.44
CA LEU A 159 7.64 9.82 15.17
C LEU A 159 8.69 10.77 14.57
N TYR A 160 8.91 10.69 13.26
CA TYR A 160 9.86 11.54 12.56
C TYR A 160 9.43 13.01 12.54
N GLY A 161 8.14 13.30 12.47
CA GLY A 161 7.60 14.66 12.57
C GLY A 161 7.88 15.28 13.94
N VAL A 162 7.72 14.50 15.02
CA VAL A 162 8.10 14.94 16.37
C VAL A 162 9.61 15.16 16.47
N ALA A 163 10.42 14.25 15.95
CA ALA A 163 11.88 14.42 15.92
C ALA A 163 12.30 15.68 15.14
N ALA A 164 11.66 15.94 14.01
CA ALA A 164 11.91 17.15 13.22
C ALA A 164 11.59 18.42 14.01
N LEU A 165 10.42 18.45 14.68
CA LEU A 165 10.01 19.57 15.53
C LEU A 165 11.01 19.81 16.68
N ILE A 166 11.42 18.76 17.38
CA ILE A 166 12.41 18.85 18.46
C ILE A 166 13.73 19.42 17.92
N GLY A 167 14.22 18.92 16.80
CA GLY A 167 15.45 19.41 16.18
C GLY A 167 15.38 20.90 15.84
N VAL A 168 14.26 21.36 15.28
CA VAL A 168 14.02 22.79 14.98
C VAL A 168 14.03 23.62 16.26
N LEU A 169 13.34 23.19 17.30
CA LEU A 169 13.29 23.91 18.58
C LEU A 169 14.68 24.01 19.24
N MET A 170 15.46 22.93 19.20
CA MET A 170 16.85 22.91 19.70
C MET A 170 17.73 23.90 18.92
N ALA A 171 17.64 23.89 17.59
CA ALA A 171 18.39 24.79 16.74
C ALA A 171 18.05 26.27 17.03
N LEU A 172 16.76 26.60 17.13
CA LEU A 172 16.32 27.97 17.46
C LEU A 172 16.79 28.41 18.85
N ALA A 173 16.66 27.55 19.87
CA ALA A 173 17.10 27.86 21.24
C ALA A 173 18.62 28.10 21.33
N SER A 174 19.40 27.41 20.49
CA SER A 174 20.85 27.58 20.43
C SER A 174 21.30 28.82 19.65
N GLY A 175 20.53 29.28 18.65
CA GLY A 175 20.82 30.51 17.90
C GLY A 175 20.40 31.80 18.60
N LEU A 176 19.62 31.70 19.68
CA LEU A 176 19.20 32.82 20.54
C LEU A 176 20.20 33.13 21.68
N ARG A 177 21.22 32.29 21.88
CA ARG A 177 22.29 32.47 22.87
C ARG A 177 23.54 33.05 22.21
#